data_AF-A0A7S1TAX6-F1
#
_entry.id   AF-A0A7S1TAX6-F1
#
_cell.length_a   1.000
_cell.length_b   1.000
_cell.length_c   1.000
_cell.angle_alpha   90.00
_cell.angle_beta   90.00
_cell.angle_gamma   90.00
#
_symmetry.space_group_name_H-M   'P 1'
#
loop_
_entity.id
_entity.type
_entity.pdbx_description
1 polymer ?
#
loop_
_entity_poly.entity_id
_entity_poly.type
_entity_poly.pdbx_seq_one_letter_code
_entity_poly.pdbx_strand_id
1 'polypeptide(L)'
;FAFHPVDGYAQGIPYQLFPFLFPFHATLHLISLVMVGLWTINIHDRISLLIPGINGAAHHKIHHITFRSNYGQYFTFWDQVFGTFRDPRNLDSNKSVSEKEAYGTKYL
;
A
#
# COMPACT_ATOMS: atom_id res chain seq x y z
N PHE A 1 0.52 10.33 7.77
CA PHE A 1 0.16 9.81 9.09
C PHE A 1 1.34 8.95 9.55
N ALA A 2 1.74 9.02 10.83
CA ALA A 2 2.76 8.13 11.37
C ALA A 2 2.05 7.08 12.23
N PHE A 3 2.38 5.81 12.03
CA PHE A 3 1.80 4.72 12.82
C PHE A 3 2.21 4.82 14.29
N HIS A 4 1.39 4.22 15.17
CA HIS A 4 1.86 3.94 16.52
C HIS A 4 3.14 3.09 16.42
N PRO A 5 4.21 3.35 17.22
CA PRO A 5 5.49 2.65 17.07
C PRO A 5 5.37 1.13 17.12
N VAL A 6 4.48 0.60 17.96
CA VAL A 6 4.23 -0.84 18.07
C VAL A 6 3.58 -1.39 16.81
N ASP A 7 2.64 -0.67 16.20
CA ASP A 7 1.97 -1.11 14.97
C ASP A 7 2.96 -1.12 13.81
N GLY A 8 3.82 -0.11 13.72
CA GLY A 8 4.90 -0.06 12.73
C GLY A 8 5.87 -1.23 12.87
N TYR A 9 6.27 -1.57 14.10
CA TYR A 9 7.11 -2.75 14.36
C TYR A 9 6.39 -4.05 13.98
N ALA A 10 5.13 -4.20 14.38
CA ALA A 10 4.34 -5.39 14.11
C ALA A 10 4.15 -5.65 12.60
N GLN A 11 3.99 -4.59 11.79
CA GLN A 11 3.94 -4.70 10.33
C GLN A 11 5.24 -5.24 9.71
N GLY A 12 6.38 -5.11 10.40
CA GLY A 12 7.69 -5.62 9.96
C GLY A 12 7.92 -7.10 10.27
N ILE A 13 7.14 -7.70 11.18
CA ILE A 13 7.33 -9.09 11.65
C ILE A 13 7.37 -10.12 10.52
N PRO A 14 6.48 -10.08 9.50
CA PRO A 14 6.52 -11.05 8.41
C PRO A 14 7.87 -11.09 7.68
N TYR A 15 8.53 -9.94 7.52
CA TYR A 15 9.85 -9.89 6.90
C TYR A 15 10.92 -10.58 7.74
N GLN A 16 10.84 -10.49 9.07
CA GLN A 16 11.81 -11.13 9.97
C GLN A 16 11.55 -12.64 10.12
N LEU A 17 10.31 -13.10 10.04
CA LEU A 17 9.98 -14.52 10.15
C LEU A 17 10.34 -15.31 8.89
N PHE A 18 10.26 -14.69 7.72
CA PHE A 18 10.42 -15.38 6.43
C PHE A 18 11.73 -16.20 6.29
N PRO A 19 12.92 -15.68 6.63
CA PRO A 19 14.18 -16.44 6.52
C PRO A 19 14.27 -17.67 7.44
N PHE A 20 13.45 -17.73 8.50
CA PHE A 20 13.38 -18.89 9.40
C PHE A 20 12.42 -19.97 8.88
N LEU A 21 11.44 -19.60 8.07
CA LEU A 21 10.46 -20.52 7.47
C LEU A 21 10.95 -21.11 6.15
N PHE A 22 11.70 -20.35 5.37
CA PHE A 22 12.17 -20.74 4.04
C PHE A 22 13.67 -20.47 3.88
N PRO A 23 14.43 -21.34 3.19
CA PRO A 23 15.84 -21.11 2.92
C PRO A 23 15.99 -19.86 2.04
N PHE A 24 16.60 -18.81 2.58
CA PHE A 24 16.77 -17.53 1.89
C PHE A 24 18.14 -16.93 2.16
N HIS A 25 18.80 -16.44 1.11
CA HIS A 25 20.17 -15.92 1.21
C HIS A 25 20.18 -14.59 1.98
N ALA A 26 21.05 -14.47 2.99
CA ALA A 26 21.09 -13.31 3.89
C ALA A 26 21.26 -11.97 3.15
N THR A 27 22.11 -11.93 2.11
CA THR A 27 22.31 -10.73 1.29
C THR A 27 21.04 -10.31 0.54
N LEU A 28 20.29 -11.26 -0.04
CA LEU A 28 19.04 -10.96 -0.74
C LEU A 28 17.98 -10.45 0.24
N HIS A 29 17.97 -11.00 1.45
CA HIS A 29 17.12 -10.49 2.53
C HIS A 29 17.42 -9.04 2.87
N LEU A 30 18.69 -8.69 3.09
CA LEU A 30 19.08 -7.32 3.41
C LEU A 30 18.74 -6.35 2.27
N ILE A 31 19.01 -6.72 1.01
CA ILE A 31 18.63 -5.93 -0.16
C ILE A 31 17.11 -5.72 -0.20
N SER A 32 16.33 -6.79 0.05
CA SER A 32 14.87 -6.69 0.05
C SER A 32 14.35 -5.70 1.11
N LEU A 33 14.95 -5.66 2.30
CA LEU A 33 14.58 -4.72 3.36
C LEU A 33 14.87 -3.27 2.97
N VAL A 34 16.01 -3.01 2.33
CA VAL A 34 16.34 -1.68 1.79
C VAL A 34 15.33 -1.28 0.71
N MET A 35 15.00 -2.19 -0.20
CA MET A 35 14.03 -1.94 -1.26
C MET A 35 12.61 -1.68 -0.73
N VAL A 36 12.17 -2.42 0.30
CA VAL A 36 10.91 -2.15 1.03
C VAL A 36 10.92 -0.73 1.60
N GLY A 37 12.02 -0.31 2.23
CA GLY A 37 12.15 1.02 2.81
C GLY A 37 12.07 2.12 1.75
N LEU A 38 12.85 1.99 0.68
CA LEU A 38 12.83 2.92 -0.45
C LEU A 38 11.46 3.01 -1.10
N TRP A 39 10.81 1.87 -1.31
CA TRP A 39 9.46 1.82 -1.86
C TRP A 39 8.44 2.51 -0.96
N THR A 40 8.51 2.26 0.35
CA THR A 40 7.62 2.86 1.35
C THR A 40 7.75 4.38 1.33
N ILE A 41 8.97 4.92 1.20
CA ILE A 41 9.16 6.37 1.06
C ILE A 41 8.56 6.87 -0.26
N ASN A 42 8.84 6.19 -1.37
CA ASN A 42 8.36 6.60 -2.69
C ASN A 42 6.82 6.66 -2.77
N ILE A 43 6.09 5.69 -2.24
CA ILE A 43 4.60 5.74 -2.30
C ILE A 43 3.98 6.81 -1.38
N HIS A 44 4.78 7.49 -0.54
CA HIS A 44 4.32 8.60 0.31
C HIS A 44 4.87 9.98 -0.13
N ASP A 45 5.68 10.04 -1.19
CA ASP A 45 6.29 11.28 -1.68
C ASP A 45 5.29 12.23 -2.39
N ARG A 46 4.06 11.77 -2.62
CA ARG A 46 2.95 12.45 -3.32
C ARG A 46 3.17 12.66 -4.82
N ILE A 47 4.19 12.05 -5.41
CA ILE A 47 4.49 12.08 -6.84
C ILE A 47 4.20 10.68 -7.41
N SER A 48 3.17 10.58 -8.25
CA SER A 48 2.79 9.29 -8.84
C SER A 48 3.14 9.24 -10.32
N LEU A 49 4.03 8.32 -10.67
CA LEU A 49 4.14 7.82 -12.03
C LEU A 49 3.05 6.76 -12.21
N LEU A 50 2.01 7.05 -12.99
CA LEU A 50 0.86 6.16 -13.22
C LEU A 50 1.24 4.99 -14.15
N ILE A 51 2.22 4.19 -13.73
CA ILE A 51 2.68 3.02 -14.47
C ILE A 51 1.64 1.90 -14.31
N PRO A 52 1.12 1.32 -15.41
CA PRO A 52 0.14 0.25 -15.34
C PRO A 52 0.62 -0.93 -14.49
N GLY A 53 -0.23 -1.42 -13.60
CA GLY A 53 0.07 -2.57 -12.73
C GLY A 53 0.88 -2.25 -11.47
N ILE A 54 1.44 -1.04 -11.35
CA ILE A 54 2.25 -0.62 -10.21
C ILE A 54 1.41 0.18 -9.21
N ASN A 55 1.49 -0.20 -7.93
CA ASN A 55 0.83 0.52 -6.84
C ASN A 55 1.69 1.71 -6.39
N GLY A 56 1.58 2.82 -7.13
CA GLY A 56 2.29 4.08 -6.84
C GLY A 56 1.60 4.99 -5.81
N ALA A 57 2.19 6.17 -5.56
CA ALA A 57 1.73 7.11 -4.54
C ALA A 57 0.25 7.52 -4.64
N ALA A 58 -0.31 7.61 -5.85
CA ALA A 58 -1.72 7.96 -6.01
C ALA A 58 -2.68 6.84 -5.58
N HIS A 59 -2.31 5.58 -5.83
CA HIS A 59 -3.08 4.42 -5.37
C HIS A 59 -3.04 4.32 -3.84
N HIS A 60 -1.84 4.49 -3.26
CA HIS A 60 -1.63 4.49 -1.82
C HIS A 60 -2.33 5.64 -1.10
N LYS A 61 -2.45 6.81 -1.74
CA LYS A 61 -3.29 7.91 -1.22
C LYS A 61 -4.75 7.47 -1.08
N ILE A 62 -5.30 6.77 -2.06
CA ILE A 62 -6.69 6.26 -2.00
C ILE A 62 -6.83 5.21 -0.91
N HIS A 63 -5.81 4.36 -0.75
CA HIS A 63 -5.75 3.41 0.36
C HIS A 63 -5.86 4.13 1.72
N HIS A 64 -5.12 5.21 1.94
CA HIS A 64 -5.22 5.99 3.19
C HIS A 64 -6.51 6.80 3.34
N ILE A 65 -7.21 7.11 2.25
CA ILE A 65 -8.51 7.80 2.32
C ILE A 65 -9.64 6.81 2.62
N THR A 66 -9.60 5.62 2.04
CA THR A 66 -10.70 4.65 2.07
C THR A 66 -10.47 3.49 3.04
N PHE A 67 -9.22 3.11 3.30
CA PHE A 67 -8.80 1.90 4.02
C PHE A 67 -9.42 0.58 3.50
N ARG A 68 -10.04 0.62 2.32
CA ARG A 68 -10.87 -0.47 1.75
C ARG A 68 -10.50 -0.84 0.32
N SER A 69 -9.40 -0.30 -0.18
CA SER A 69 -8.96 -0.50 -1.56
C SER A 69 -7.44 -0.40 -1.68
N ASN A 70 -6.91 -0.86 -2.83
CA ASN A 70 -5.50 -0.75 -3.22
C ASN A 70 -4.53 -1.26 -2.13
N TYR A 71 -4.78 -2.46 -1.61
CA TYR A 71 -4.00 -3.09 -0.53
C TYR A 71 -2.60 -3.53 -0.93
N GLY A 72 -2.34 -3.77 -2.22
CA GLY A 72 -1.07 -4.29 -2.68
C GLY A 72 0.09 -3.35 -2.40
N GLN A 73 1.20 -3.84 -1.83
CA GLN A 73 2.36 -2.99 -1.53
C GLN A 73 3.01 -2.44 -2.81
N TYR A 74 3.30 -3.31 -3.79
CA TYR A 74 4.07 -2.97 -5.00
C TYR A 74 3.23 -2.94 -6.27
N PHE A 75 2.27 -3.86 -6.36
CA PHE A 75 1.52 -4.12 -7.58
C PHE A 75 0.03 -4.12 -7.29
N THR A 76 -0.75 -3.75 -8.30
CA THR A 76 -2.22 -3.73 -8.23
C THR A 76 -2.84 -5.08 -8.59
N PHE A 77 -2.01 -6.10 -8.89
CA PHE A 77 -2.45 -7.41 -9.35
C PHE A 77 -3.49 -8.05 -8.42
N TRP A 78 -3.18 -8.17 -7.13
CA TRP A 78 -4.11 -8.78 -6.18
C TRP A 78 -5.36 -7.93 -5.97
N ASP A 79 -5.23 -6.61 -6.04
CA ASP A 79 -6.39 -5.73 -5.97
C ASP A 79 -7.33 -5.89 -7.17
N GLN A 80 -6.78 -6.16 -8.36
CA GLN A 80 -7.57 -6.45 -9.55
C GLN A 80 -8.25 -7.82 -9.45
N VAL A 81 -7.52 -8.84 -8.99
CA VAL A 81 -8.04 -10.20 -8.82
C VAL A 81 -9.18 -10.24 -7.80
N PHE A 82 -9.06 -9.52 -6.68
CA PHE A 82 -10.04 -9.52 -5.59
C PHE A 82 -11.03 -8.36 -5.63
N GLY A 83 -11.00 -7.53 -6.68
CA GLY A 83 -11.96 -6.43 -6.87
C GLY A 83 -11.82 -5.25 -5.92
N THR A 84 -10.66 -5.10 -5.27
CA THR A 84 -10.33 -3.98 -4.38
C THR A 84 -9.54 -2.87 -5.08
N PHE A 85 -9.30 -3.00 -6.39
CA PHE A 85 -8.60 -2.00 -7.18
C PHE A 85 -9.45 -0.74 -7.40
N ARG A 86 -8.84 0.42 -7.18
CA ARG A 86 -9.41 1.75 -7.48
C ARG A 86 -8.41 2.58 -8.26
N ASP A 87 -8.79 2.95 -9.48
CA ASP A 87 -7.96 3.74 -10.38
C ASP A 87 -7.86 5.20 -9.89
N PRO A 88 -6.64 5.71 -9.67
CA PRO A 88 -6.45 7.09 -9.23
C PRO A 88 -6.90 8.16 -10.23
N ARG A 89 -7.00 7.83 -11.52
CA ARG A 89 -7.48 8.76 -12.55
C ARG A 89 -8.96 9.09 -12.41
N ASN A 90 -9.72 8.25 -11.72
CA ASN A 90 -11.15 8.44 -11.49
C ASN A 90 -11.44 9.27 -10.23
N LEU A 91 -10.42 9.61 -9.43
CA LEU A 91 -10.57 10.59 -8.36
C LEU A 91 -10.41 11.99 -8.92
N ASP A 92 -11.54 12.69 -9.07
CA ASP A 92 -11.54 14.13 -9.31
C ASP A 92 -10.79 14.83 -8.17
N SER A 93 -9.72 15.56 -8.47
CA SER A 93 -8.92 16.29 -7.48
C SER A 93 -9.72 17.35 -6.69
N ASN A 94 -10.86 17.77 -7.24
CA ASN A 94 -11.78 18.75 -6.65
C ASN A 94 -13.02 18.14 -5.96
N LYS A 95 -13.25 16.83 -6.08
CA LYS A 95 -14.28 16.17 -5.27
C LYS A 95 -13.61 15.58 -4.04
N SER A 96 -14.03 16.02 -2.86
CA SER A 96 -13.81 15.22 -1.66
C SER A 96 -14.36 13.83 -1.94
N VAL A 97 -13.54 12.80 -1.74
CA VAL A 97 -14.03 11.41 -1.75
C VAL A 97 -15.19 11.37 -0.78
N SER A 98 -16.39 11.02 -1.25
CA SER A 98 -17.55 11.06 -0.39
C SER A 98 -17.35 10.09 0.78
N GLU A 99 -17.90 10.38 1.96
CA GLU A 99 -17.83 9.44 3.09
C GLU A 99 -18.36 8.05 2.72
N LYS A 100 -19.33 7.96 1.79
CA LYS A 100 -19.81 6.68 1.24
C LYS A 100 -18.74 5.92 0.46
N GLU A 101 -17.89 6.61 -0.28
CA GLU A 101 -16.78 5.99 -1.03
C GLU A 101 -15.58 5.67 -0.13
N ALA A 102 -15.36 6.48 0.92
CA ALA A 102 -14.33 6.27 1.92
C ALA A 102 -14.66 5.13 2.89
N TYR A 103 -15.86 5.14 3.48
CA TYR A 103 -16.22 4.22 4.56
C TYR A 103 -17.21 3.12 4.16
N GLY A 104 -17.86 3.24 2.99
CA GLY A 104 -18.97 2.36 2.60
C GLY A 104 -20.24 2.73 3.37
N THR A 105 -21.41 2.48 2.78
CA THR A 105 -22.70 2.75 3.43
C THR A 105 -22.94 1.75 4.55
N LYS A 106 -22.55 2.09 5.79
CA LYS A 106 -23.19 1.66 7.05
C LYS A 106 -22.34 2.07 8.26
N TYR A 107 -22.58 3.27 8.75
CA TYR A 107 -22.65 3.54 10.18
C TYR A 107 -23.72 4.63 10.36
N LEU A 108 -24.87 4.20 10.90
CA LEU A 108 -26.19 4.86 11.02
C LEU A 108 -27.09 4.80 9.78
#